data_AF-X0I1T2-F1
#
_entry.id   AF-X0I1T2-F1
#
_cell.length_a   1.000
_cell.length_b   1.000
_cell.length_c   1.000
_cell.angle_alpha   90.00
_cell.angle_beta   90.00
_cell.angle_gamma   90.00
#
_symmetry.space_group_name_H-M   'P 1'
#
loop_
_entity.id
_entity.type
_entity.pdbx_description
1 polymer ?
#
loop_
_entity_poly.entity_id
_entity_poly.type
_entity_poly.pdbx_seq_one_letter_code
_entity_poly.pdbx_strand_id
1 'polypeptide(L)'
;MASDHHFAKIERWLSPPDYSTNANLARERRHPGTGTWLLNSPVFQEWKLGSRQHLWLYGLAGCGKTILSTTILDHLLQIDTYIMLAFFFDFNDNRKQKLEDLLRSLAVQLYHTGNEAAKRLDSLFSSHDEGRRQPDTNALSACVDTMIQIAGKVFIIVDALDECTAREVLLQWLKHLASGKAQLLVTGRPEAEFQREIPRLLDERNCVLLDKKAVNADIRSYVEATLEQKPDFVDKKLSQGILNEIRDKIGDGADGMFRWAACQLESLARCLSPKAIKIALRSLPRDLNETYYRMLQNIPSEYKSGAIRLLQFLVYTKRPLTLSEAIEVIATEIDREPRGFDVDGRLSLKADVLRYCPSLVIIAKVTKQVETVEELHLAHFSVKEYLLEQAQFDLESASIAIAKTCLTYLTDIEGNQSTIRRDFPMARYAAESWMDYAVSAETSNEMVRITVSFLRDETIFQRWGRLYQADYPRDNEPGPPRASRLYYACFGGLVEAARNLITEGADVNAQGGYYRNALYVASLKGNLEFVQLLLDNGANINAQGGEGADVNAQGGECSNALQAASRGGNPEIVRLLNLSGANMMSRKRSSSTNIRERTKLPRL
;
A
#
# COMPACT_ATOMS: atom_id res chain seq x y z
N MET A 1 29.66 -13.29 -8.76
CA MET A 1 29.75 -12.10 -9.64
C MET A 1 28.72 -12.12 -10.77
N ALA A 2 28.76 -13.05 -11.75
CA ALA A 2 27.75 -13.09 -12.82
C ALA A 2 26.35 -13.55 -12.34
N SER A 3 26.30 -14.51 -11.41
CA SER A 3 25.06 -15.00 -10.77
C SER A 3 24.35 -13.90 -9.96
N ASP A 4 25.11 -13.13 -9.18
CA ASP A 4 24.56 -12.06 -8.31
C ASP A 4 23.97 -10.92 -9.15
N HIS A 5 24.58 -10.60 -10.29
CA HIS A 5 24.08 -9.59 -11.22
C HIS A 5 22.80 -10.04 -11.94
N HIS A 6 22.66 -11.33 -12.25
CA HIS A 6 21.44 -11.86 -12.85
C HIS A 6 20.28 -11.90 -11.83
N PHE A 7 20.57 -12.35 -10.61
CA PHE A 7 19.60 -12.30 -9.52
C PHE A 7 19.06 -10.88 -9.28
N ALA A 8 19.94 -9.87 -9.21
CA ALA A 8 19.52 -8.47 -9.05
C ALA A 8 18.60 -7.98 -10.17
N LYS A 9 18.73 -8.51 -11.40
CA LYS A 9 17.80 -8.21 -12.50
C LYS A 9 16.43 -8.83 -12.26
N ILE A 10 16.36 -10.08 -11.82
CA ILE A 10 15.10 -10.78 -11.51
C ILE A 10 14.39 -10.10 -10.35
N GLU A 11 15.12 -9.79 -9.27
CA GLU A 11 14.58 -9.09 -8.11
C GLU A 11 14.05 -7.71 -8.51
N ARG A 12 14.79 -6.94 -9.32
CA ARG A 12 14.33 -5.65 -9.85
C ARG A 12 13.12 -5.80 -10.79
N TRP A 13 13.10 -6.85 -11.59
CA TRP A 13 12.01 -7.15 -12.51
C TRP A 13 10.73 -7.46 -11.75
N LEU A 14 10.75 -8.41 -10.81
CA LEU A 14 9.55 -8.77 -10.06
C LEU A 14 9.20 -7.75 -8.97
N SER A 15 10.17 -6.98 -8.49
CA SER A 15 10.01 -6.02 -7.40
C SER A 15 9.24 -6.64 -6.21
N PRO A 16 9.73 -7.76 -5.64
CA PRO A 16 9.00 -8.48 -4.61
C PRO A 16 8.88 -7.62 -3.35
N PRO A 17 7.73 -7.65 -2.66
CA PRO A 17 7.66 -7.11 -1.30
C PRO A 17 8.49 -7.96 -0.33
N ASP A 18 9.16 -7.28 0.59
CA ASP A 18 9.97 -7.91 1.64
C ASP A 18 9.10 -8.40 2.80
N TYR A 19 9.03 -9.71 3.00
CA TYR A 19 8.29 -10.32 4.10
C TYR A 19 8.97 -10.09 5.47
N SER A 20 10.30 -9.88 5.48
CA SER A 20 11.09 -9.84 6.71
C SER A 20 10.81 -8.60 7.55
N THR A 21 10.37 -7.50 6.92
CA THR A 21 9.93 -6.28 7.60
C THR A 21 8.86 -6.57 8.68
N ASN A 22 7.78 -7.29 8.33
CA ASN A 22 6.70 -7.60 9.27
C ASN A 22 7.16 -8.61 10.33
N ALA A 23 7.95 -9.61 9.93
CA ALA A 23 8.52 -10.58 10.86
C ALA A 23 9.44 -9.90 11.90
N ASN A 24 10.32 -8.99 11.48
CA ASN A 24 11.21 -8.25 12.37
C ASN A 24 10.43 -7.35 13.33
N LEU A 25 9.44 -6.61 12.84
CA LEU A 25 8.58 -5.79 13.69
C LEU A 25 7.82 -6.65 14.72
N ALA A 26 7.37 -7.83 14.33
CA ALA A 26 6.76 -8.80 15.23
C ALA A 26 7.76 -9.34 16.27
N ARG A 27 9.02 -9.60 15.89
CA ARG A 27 10.09 -10.03 16.82
C ARG A 27 10.37 -8.98 17.88
N GLU A 28 10.45 -7.70 17.49
CA GLU A 28 10.68 -6.58 18.43
C GLU A 28 9.56 -6.44 19.47
N ARG A 29 8.33 -6.80 19.10
CA ARG A 29 7.14 -6.70 19.95
C ARG A 29 6.84 -7.95 20.76
N ARG A 30 7.38 -9.09 20.35
CA ARG A 30 7.07 -10.38 20.95
C ARG A 30 7.64 -10.45 22.36
N HIS A 31 6.76 -10.71 23.32
CA HIS A 31 7.18 -11.11 24.66
C HIS A 31 7.77 -12.53 24.63
N PRO A 32 8.96 -12.78 25.22
CA PRO A 32 9.56 -14.12 25.24
C PRO A 32 8.61 -15.20 25.76
N GLY A 33 8.59 -16.36 25.09
CA GLY A 33 7.70 -17.49 25.42
C GLY A 33 6.29 -17.42 24.82
N THR A 34 5.89 -16.29 24.23
CA THR A 34 4.57 -16.17 23.58
C THR A 34 4.43 -17.20 22.45
N GLY A 35 3.34 -17.98 22.49
CA GLY A 35 3.05 -19.01 21.49
C GLY A 35 3.75 -20.36 21.71
N THR A 36 4.51 -20.56 22.78
CA THR A 36 5.12 -21.88 23.08
C THR A 36 4.07 -22.97 23.24
N TRP A 37 2.89 -22.65 23.78
CA TRP A 37 1.76 -23.58 23.86
C TRP A 37 1.32 -24.10 22.49
N LEU A 38 1.38 -23.27 21.45
CA LEU A 38 1.01 -23.64 20.09
C LEU A 38 2.08 -24.55 19.48
N LEU A 39 3.36 -24.22 19.69
CA LEU A 39 4.47 -25.07 19.25
C LEU A 39 4.41 -26.46 19.90
N ASN A 40 3.94 -26.57 21.13
CA ASN A 40 3.79 -27.86 21.83
C ASN A 40 2.46 -28.57 21.53
N SER A 41 1.57 -27.95 20.75
CA SER A 41 0.26 -28.52 20.46
C SER A 41 0.37 -29.75 19.52
N PRO A 42 -0.49 -30.77 19.69
CA PRO A 42 -0.52 -31.92 18.79
C PRO A 42 -0.74 -31.51 17.33
N VAL A 43 -1.62 -30.54 17.10
CA VAL A 43 -1.95 -30.03 15.77
C VAL A 43 -0.74 -29.44 15.06
N PHE A 44 0.07 -28.63 15.76
CA PHE A 44 1.28 -28.08 15.18
C PHE A 44 2.34 -29.15 14.92
N GLN A 45 2.49 -30.11 15.83
CA GLN A 45 3.46 -31.20 15.66
C GLN A 45 3.09 -32.12 14.49
N GLU A 46 1.81 -32.47 14.33
CA GLU A 46 1.28 -33.17 13.16
C GLU A 46 1.55 -32.39 11.87
N TRP A 47 1.28 -31.07 11.90
CA TRP A 47 1.54 -30.21 10.76
C TRP A 47 3.03 -30.19 10.42
N LYS A 48 3.92 -30.01 11.40
CA LYS A 48 5.37 -29.99 11.21
C LYS A 48 5.90 -31.32 10.65
N LEU A 49 5.42 -32.45 11.16
CA LEU A 49 5.84 -33.79 10.72
C LEU A 49 5.30 -34.14 9.32
N GLY A 50 4.20 -33.52 8.90
CA GLY A 50 3.58 -33.72 7.58
C GLY A 50 2.45 -34.75 7.57
N SER A 51 2.05 -35.28 8.73
CA SER A 51 0.80 -36.05 8.84
C SER A 51 -0.42 -35.17 8.62
N ARG A 52 -0.26 -33.86 8.86
CA ARG A 52 -1.18 -32.79 8.49
C ARG A 52 -0.47 -31.85 7.51
N GLN A 53 -1.06 -31.62 6.33
CA GLN A 53 -0.43 -30.77 5.30
C GLN A 53 -0.83 -29.30 5.45
N HIS A 54 -2.06 -29.04 5.89
CA HIS A 54 -2.62 -27.69 5.91
C HIS A 54 -3.09 -27.32 7.31
N LEU A 55 -2.93 -26.05 7.67
CA LEU A 55 -3.41 -25.52 8.94
C LEU A 55 -3.88 -24.07 8.77
N TRP A 56 -5.12 -23.79 9.15
CA TRP A 56 -5.62 -22.43 9.29
C TRP A 56 -5.76 -22.09 10.77
N LEU A 57 -4.96 -21.13 11.24
CA LEU A 57 -5.03 -20.58 12.59
C LEU A 57 -5.84 -19.28 12.56
N TYR A 58 -6.95 -19.22 13.29
CA TYR A 58 -7.78 -18.02 13.27
C TYR A 58 -8.17 -17.53 14.64
N GLY A 59 -8.42 -16.22 14.74
CA GLY A 59 -8.76 -15.56 15.99
C GLY A 59 -9.11 -14.09 15.80
N LEU A 60 -9.59 -13.47 16.88
CA LEU A 60 -10.08 -12.09 16.90
C LEU A 60 -8.98 -11.07 16.55
N ALA A 61 -9.39 -9.83 16.28
CA ALA A 61 -8.47 -8.72 16.08
C ALA A 61 -7.57 -8.55 17.32
N GLY A 62 -6.27 -8.34 17.09
CA GLY A 62 -5.33 -8.09 18.18
C GLY A 62 -5.01 -9.28 19.08
N CYS A 63 -5.37 -10.52 18.73
CA CYS A 63 -5.06 -11.71 19.52
C CYS A 63 -3.63 -12.27 19.32
N GLY A 64 -2.79 -11.57 18.56
CA GLY A 64 -1.37 -11.93 18.38
C GLY A 64 -1.06 -12.89 17.23
N LYS A 65 -1.94 -13.03 16.23
CA LYS A 65 -1.71 -13.93 15.07
C LYS A 65 -0.34 -13.75 14.41
N THR A 66 0.02 -12.52 14.07
CA THR A 66 1.34 -12.19 13.49
C THR A 66 2.50 -12.53 14.41
N ILE A 67 2.34 -12.37 15.74
CA ILE A 67 3.35 -12.79 16.72
C ILE A 67 3.51 -14.31 16.70
N LEU A 68 2.40 -15.05 16.64
CA LEU A 68 2.40 -16.52 16.55
C LEU A 68 3.03 -17.02 15.25
N SER A 69 2.70 -16.41 14.11
CA SER A 69 3.31 -16.70 12.80
C SER A 69 4.83 -16.52 12.85
N THR A 70 5.30 -15.44 13.47
CA THR A 70 6.73 -15.17 13.66
C THR A 70 7.38 -16.13 14.66
N THR A 71 6.68 -16.55 15.71
CA THR A 71 7.14 -17.63 16.62
C THR A 71 7.32 -18.95 15.89
N ILE A 72 6.39 -19.31 15.02
CA ILE A 72 6.50 -20.51 14.18
C ILE A 72 7.65 -20.37 13.20
N LEU A 73 7.74 -19.24 12.51
CA LEU A 73 8.81 -18.92 11.56
C LEU A 73 10.19 -19.10 12.20
N ASP A 74 10.42 -18.49 13.37
CA ASP A 74 11.71 -18.59 14.07
C ASP A 74 12.02 -20.02 14.54
N HIS A 75 10.99 -20.75 15.00
CA HIS A 75 11.15 -22.16 15.40
C HIS A 75 11.52 -23.06 14.22
N LEU A 76 10.95 -22.82 13.04
CA LEU A 76 11.26 -23.58 11.84
C LEU A 76 12.62 -23.21 11.24
N LEU A 77 13.02 -21.94 11.31
CA LEU A 77 14.34 -21.47 10.84
C LEU A 77 15.51 -22.10 11.62
N GLN A 78 15.28 -22.56 12.86
CA GLN A 78 16.28 -23.34 13.60
C GLN A 78 16.50 -24.75 13.04
N ILE A 79 15.64 -25.19 12.12
CA ILE A 79 15.64 -26.54 11.55
C ILE A 79 16.11 -26.44 10.09
N ASP A 80 17.42 -26.47 9.88
CA ASP A 80 18.13 -26.18 8.61
C ASP A 80 17.96 -27.25 7.51
N THR A 81 16.86 -28.00 7.53
CA THR A 81 16.63 -29.15 6.63
C THR A 81 15.57 -28.92 5.56
N TYR A 82 14.82 -27.81 5.63
CA TYR A 82 13.67 -27.59 4.76
C TYR A 82 13.63 -26.18 4.20
N ILE A 83 13.09 -26.07 2.98
CA ILE A 83 12.80 -24.78 2.37
C ILE A 83 11.62 -24.16 3.12
N MET A 84 11.86 -23.02 3.73
CA MET A 84 10.86 -22.23 4.43
C MET A 84 10.57 -20.98 3.60
N LEU A 85 9.29 -20.78 3.29
CA LEU A 85 8.78 -19.57 2.66
C LEU A 85 7.81 -18.88 3.61
N ALA A 86 7.84 -17.56 3.64
CA ALA A 86 6.90 -16.78 4.44
C ALA A 86 6.40 -15.55 3.69
N PHE A 87 5.15 -15.19 3.94
CA PHE A 87 4.57 -13.94 3.48
C PHE A 87 3.65 -13.39 4.55
N PHE A 88 3.70 -12.06 4.75
CA PHE A 88 2.86 -11.37 5.70
C PHE A 88 2.08 -10.31 4.92
N PHE A 89 0.75 -10.47 4.86
CA PHE A 89 -0.10 -9.39 4.36
C PHE A 89 0.00 -8.20 5.33
N ASP A 90 -0.09 -6.98 4.79
CA ASP A 90 0.02 -5.75 5.58
C ASP A 90 -0.93 -4.66 5.07
N PHE A 91 -1.91 -4.33 5.88
CA PHE A 91 -2.90 -3.30 5.60
C PHE A 91 -2.31 -1.87 5.46
N ASN A 92 -1.05 -1.64 5.89
CA ASN A 92 -0.32 -0.38 5.70
C ASN A 92 0.44 -0.32 4.37
N ASP A 93 0.79 -1.44 3.73
CA ASP A 93 1.53 -1.48 2.45
C ASP A 93 0.69 -2.14 1.35
N ASN A 94 0.20 -1.36 0.40
CA ASN A 94 -0.60 -1.86 -0.72
C ASN A 94 0.16 -2.88 -1.60
N ARG A 95 1.49 -2.95 -1.51
CA ARG A 95 2.32 -3.97 -2.17
C ARG A 95 2.38 -5.28 -1.38
N LYS A 96 1.60 -5.41 -0.32
CA LYS A 96 1.44 -6.61 0.51
C LYS A 96 -0.03 -6.95 0.73
N GLN A 97 -0.89 -6.63 -0.24
CA GLN A 97 -2.35 -6.76 -0.10
C GLN A 97 -3.00 -7.56 -1.22
N LYS A 98 -2.22 -8.08 -2.18
CA LYS A 98 -2.74 -8.89 -3.30
C LYS A 98 -2.03 -10.22 -3.41
N LEU A 99 -2.67 -11.19 -4.06
CA LEU A 99 -2.06 -12.49 -4.37
C LEU A 99 -0.79 -12.31 -5.21
N GLU A 100 -0.80 -11.38 -6.16
CA GLU A 100 0.36 -11.11 -7.02
C GLU A 100 1.61 -10.75 -6.21
N ASP A 101 1.45 -9.95 -5.15
CA ASP A 101 2.52 -9.54 -4.24
C ASP A 101 3.11 -10.74 -3.49
N LEU A 102 2.23 -11.62 -2.99
CA LEU A 102 2.60 -12.88 -2.35
C LEU A 102 3.40 -13.75 -3.33
N LEU A 103 2.89 -13.96 -4.55
CA LEU A 103 3.54 -14.79 -5.55
C LEU A 103 4.91 -14.24 -5.96
N ARG A 104 5.04 -12.92 -6.12
CA ARG A 104 6.34 -12.25 -6.40
C ARG A 104 7.33 -12.54 -5.28
N SER A 105 6.91 -12.42 -4.02
CA SER A 105 7.76 -12.70 -2.86
C SER A 105 8.16 -14.18 -2.79
N LEU A 106 7.22 -15.11 -2.95
CA LEU A 106 7.51 -16.55 -2.93
C LEU A 106 8.43 -16.97 -4.08
N ALA A 107 8.23 -16.44 -5.29
CA ALA A 107 9.09 -16.73 -6.44
C ALA A 107 10.55 -16.36 -6.16
N VAL A 108 10.78 -15.16 -5.60
CA VAL A 108 12.13 -14.70 -5.27
C VAL A 108 12.73 -15.48 -4.10
N GLN A 109 11.94 -15.82 -3.08
CA GLN A 109 12.41 -16.70 -1.98
C GLN A 109 12.81 -18.09 -2.49
N LEU A 110 12.00 -18.71 -3.36
CA LEU A 110 12.31 -19.99 -4.00
C LEU A 110 13.54 -19.89 -4.92
N TYR A 111 13.73 -18.77 -5.61
CA TYR A 111 14.92 -18.56 -6.44
C TYR A 111 16.22 -18.68 -5.63
N HIS A 112 16.24 -18.20 -4.39
CA HIS A 112 17.41 -18.33 -3.49
C HIS A 112 17.72 -19.77 -3.08
N THR A 113 16.76 -20.69 -3.21
CA THR A 113 16.93 -22.09 -2.76
C THR A 113 17.76 -22.94 -3.74
N GLY A 114 17.96 -22.50 -4.99
CA GLY A 114 18.88 -23.13 -5.94
C GLY A 114 18.33 -23.48 -7.32
N ASN A 115 19.15 -24.23 -8.07
CA ASN A 115 19.24 -24.13 -9.54
C ASN A 115 17.99 -24.58 -10.33
N GLU A 116 17.37 -25.74 -10.07
CA GLU A 116 16.29 -26.22 -10.94
C GLU A 116 14.98 -25.41 -10.78
N ALA A 117 14.68 -24.94 -9.56
CA ALA A 117 13.59 -24.00 -9.34
C ALA A 117 13.92 -22.62 -9.94
N ALA A 118 15.15 -22.12 -9.74
CA ALA A 118 15.62 -20.86 -10.32
C ALA A 118 15.49 -20.82 -11.86
N LYS A 119 15.84 -21.91 -12.56
CA LYS A 119 15.69 -22.03 -14.02
C LYS A 119 14.27 -21.82 -14.52
N ARG A 120 13.24 -22.13 -13.73
CA ARG A 120 11.84 -21.86 -14.09
C ARG A 120 11.57 -20.37 -14.12
N LEU A 121 12.06 -19.65 -13.12
CA LEU A 121 11.94 -18.20 -13.07
C LEU A 121 12.78 -17.51 -14.16
N ASP A 122 13.98 -18.04 -14.46
CA ASP A 122 14.79 -17.58 -15.59
C ASP A 122 14.05 -17.74 -16.93
N SER A 123 13.39 -18.88 -17.13
CA SER A 123 12.59 -19.13 -18.33
C SER A 123 11.40 -18.15 -18.44
N LEU A 124 10.77 -17.82 -17.31
CA LEU A 124 9.72 -16.81 -17.27
C LEU A 124 10.30 -15.42 -17.59
N PHE A 125 11.45 -15.05 -17.02
CA PHE A 125 12.14 -13.79 -17.30
C PHE A 125 12.47 -13.62 -18.79
N SER A 126 13.07 -14.64 -19.42
CA SER A 126 13.43 -14.60 -20.85
C SER A 126 12.20 -14.57 -21.77
N SER A 127 11.12 -15.29 -21.44
CA SER A 127 9.86 -15.23 -22.22
C SER A 127 9.10 -13.90 -22.08
N HIS A 128 9.51 -13.04 -21.15
CA HIS A 128 8.97 -11.70 -20.92
C HIS A 128 9.95 -10.61 -21.35
N ASP A 129 10.61 -10.86 -22.48
CA ASP A 129 11.54 -9.95 -23.17
C ASP A 129 12.70 -9.52 -22.27
N GLU A 130 13.32 -10.48 -21.59
CA GLU A 130 14.42 -10.23 -20.66
C GLU A 130 14.04 -9.21 -19.55
N GLY A 131 12.83 -9.37 -19.02
CA GLY A 131 12.29 -8.54 -17.93
C GLY A 131 11.74 -7.18 -18.33
N ARG A 132 11.54 -6.90 -19.63
CA ARG A 132 10.90 -5.64 -20.07
C ARG A 132 9.39 -5.63 -19.86
N ARG A 133 8.73 -6.81 -19.90
CA ARG A 133 7.32 -6.98 -19.58
C ARG A 133 7.13 -7.66 -18.23
N GLN A 134 6.10 -7.28 -17.49
CA GLN A 134 5.70 -8.00 -16.28
C GLN A 134 4.91 -9.26 -16.65
N PRO A 135 5.06 -10.37 -15.91
CA PRO A 135 4.16 -11.50 -16.05
C PRO A 135 2.80 -11.15 -15.46
N ASP A 136 1.73 -11.74 -16.01
CA ASP A 136 0.42 -11.70 -15.35
C ASP A 136 0.37 -12.67 -14.15
N THR A 137 -0.68 -12.55 -13.32
CA THR A 137 -0.85 -13.34 -12.11
C THR A 137 -0.92 -14.85 -12.38
N ASN A 138 -1.50 -15.27 -13.50
CA ASN A 138 -1.65 -16.69 -13.84
C ASN A 138 -0.31 -17.31 -14.23
N ALA A 139 0.45 -16.63 -15.09
CA ALA A 139 1.78 -17.05 -15.49
C ALA A 139 2.73 -17.14 -14.30
N LEU A 140 2.66 -16.16 -13.39
CA LEU A 140 3.47 -16.15 -12.18
C LEU A 140 3.05 -17.26 -11.19
N SER A 141 1.75 -17.48 -11.00
CA SER A 141 1.25 -18.59 -10.17
C SER A 141 1.74 -19.93 -10.68
N ALA A 142 1.57 -20.21 -11.98
CA ALA A 142 2.02 -21.47 -12.58
C ALA A 142 3.54 -21.68 -12.44
N CYS A 143 4.32 -20.59 -12.53
CA CYS A 143 5.76 -20.63 -12.28
C CYS A 143 6.05 -21.02 -10.82
N VAL A 144 5.44 -20.35 -9.85
CA VAL A 144 5.63 -20.64 -8.41
C VAL A 144 5.20 -22.07 -8.07
N ASP A 145 4.06 -22.53 -8.58
CA ASP A 145 3.57 -23.89 -8.36
C ASP A 145 4.58 -24.93 -8.87
N THR A 146 5.14 -24.70 -10.07
CA THR A 146 6.20 -25.55 -10.64
C THR A 146 7.48 -25.51 -9.79
N MET A 147 7.87 -24.33 -9.30
CA MET A 147 9.05 -24.17 -8.44
C MET A 147 8.88 -24.92 -7.11
N ILE A 148 7.71 -24.85 -6.49
CA ILE A 148 7.37 -25.60 -5.27
C ILE A 148 7.44 -27.11 -5.51
N GLN A 149 6.89 -27.59 -6.63
CA GLN A 149 6.95 -29.01 -7.00
C GLN A 149 8.40 -29.51 -7.19
N ILE A 150 9.27 -28.69 -7.79
CA ILE A 150 10.70 -29.02 -7.97
C ILE A 150 11.44 -29.01 -6.63
N ALA A 151 11.16 -28.04 -5.77
CA ALA A 151 11.76 -27.88 -4.45
C ALA A 151 11.44 -29.04 -3.48
N GLY A 152 10.34 -29.77 -3.73
CA GLY A 152 9.96 -30.93 -2.93
C GLY A 152 9.21 -30.54 -1.66
N LYS A 153 9.76 -30.83 -0.48
CA LYS A 153 9.11 -30.53 0.81
C LYS A 153 9.36 -29.07 1.21
N VAL A 154 8.30 -28.26 1.15
CA VAL A 154 8.34 -26.82 1.42
C VAL A 154 7.33 -26.48 2.52
N PHE A 155 7.78 -25.67 3.49
CA PHE A 155 6.89 -25.03 4.47
C PHE A 155 6.53 -23.63 4.00
N ILE A 156 5.24 -23.31 3.99
CA ILE A 156 4.74 -22.00 3.55
C ILE A 156 3.91 -21.41 4.68
N ILE A 157 4.32 -20.25 5.20
CA ILE A 157 3.57 -19.48 6.19
C ILE A 157 2.99 -18.25 5.50
N VAL A 158 1.66 -18.09 5.56
CA VAL A 158 0.97 -16.89 5.07
C VAL A 158 0.20 -16.25 6.21
N ASP A 159 0.67 -15.12 6.70
CA ASP A 159 0.05 -14.39 7.80
C ASP A 159 -1.01 -13.39 7.32
N ALA A 160 -2.09 -13.28 8.10
CA ALA A 160 -3.13 -12.27 7.97
C ALA A 160 -3.89 -12.27 6.62
N LEU A 161 -4.49 -13.42 6.25
CA LEU A 161 -5.30 -13.51 5.02
C LEU A 161 -6.41 -12.44 4.93
N ASP A 162 -6.93 -11.97 6.08
CA ASP A 162 -7.91 -10.89 6.16
C ASP A 162 -7.44 -9.53 5.63
N GLU A 163 -6.12 -9.33 5.53
CA GLU A 163 -5.53 -8.10 5.00
C GLU A 163 -5.32 -8.17 3.47
N CYS A 164 -5.66 -9.29 2.83
CA CYS A 164 -5.73 -9.36 1.38
C CYS A 164 -6.99 -8.66 0.85
N THR A 165 -6.82 -7.82 -0.16
CA THR A 165 -7.91 -7.11 -0.85
C THR A 165 -8.55 -7.95 -1.96
N ALA A 166 -7.81 -8.92 -2.53
CA ALA A 166 -8.26 -9.79 -3.62
C ALA A 166 -8.58 -11.21 -3.12
N ARG A 167 -9.52 -11.31 -2.17
CA ARG A 167 -9.84 -12.54 -1.41
C ARG A 167 -10.29 -13.72 -2.26
N GLU A 168 -11.13 -13.49 -3.28
CA GLU A 168 -11.61 -14.57 -4.16
C GLU A 168 -10.46 -15.27 -4.90
N VAL A 169 -9.55 -14.47 -5.47
CA VAL A 169 -8.39 -14.99 -6.22
C VAL A 169 -7.42 -15.70 -5.27
N LEU A 170 -7.22 -15.16 -4.06
CA LEU A 170 -6.42 -15.81 -3.01
C LEU A 170 -6.99 -17.18 -2.62
N LEU A 171 -8.31 -17.29 -2.41
CA LEU A 171 -8.95 -18.56 -2.05
C LEU A 171 -8.84 -19.60 -3.18
N GLN A 172 -8.95 -19.18 -4.44
CA GLN A 172 -8.72 -20.05 -5.59
C GLN A 172 -7.28 -20.58 -5.63
N TRP A 173 -6.30 -19.73 -5.35
CA TRP A 173 -4.90 -20.14 -5.27
C TRP A 173 -4.64 -21.10 -4.10
N LEU A 174 -5.18 -20.80 -2.90
CA LEU A 174 -5.09 -21.69 -1.73
C LEU A 174 -5.65 -23.08 -2.03
N LYS A 175 -6.76 -23.16 -2.78
CA LYS A 175 -7.34 -24.44 -3.24
C LYS A 175 -6.37 -25.24 -4.12
N HIS A 176 -5.70 -24.57 -5.05
CA HIS A 176 -4.72 -25.21 -5.92
C HIS A 176 -3.52 -25.72 -5.11
N LEU A 177 -2.96 -24.87 -4.25
CA LEU A 177 -1.82 -25.21 -3.41
C LEU A 177 -2.14 -26.35 -2.43
N ALA A 178 -3.36 -26.38 -1.89
CA ALA A 178 -3.83 -27.42 -0.98
C ALA A 178 -3.88 -28.82 -1.63
N SER A 179 -3.98 -28.90 -2.95
CA SER A 179 -3.89 -30.17 -3.70
C SER A 179 -2.45 -30.68 -3.90
N GLY A 180 -1.46 -29.84 -3.60
CA GLY A 180 -0.04 -30.14 -3.71
C GLY A 180 0.57 -30.83 -2.48
N LYS A 181 1.90 -30.92 -2.47
CA LYS A 181 2.70 -31.51 -1.37
C LYS A 181 3.27 -30.46 -0.39
N ALA A 182 2.90 -29.19 -0.55
CA ALA A 182 3.40 -28.11 0.31
C ALA A 182 2.68 -28.16 1.67
N GLN A 183 3.45 -27.93 2.74
CA GLN A 183 2.90 -27.79 4.08
C GLN A 183 2.56 -26.33 4.31
N LEU A 184 1.27 -26.02 4.25
CA LEU A 184 0.75 -24.67 4.30
C LEU A 184 0.20 -24.35 5.68
N LEU A 185 0.65 -23.25 6.27
CA LEU A 185 0.06 -22.65 7.45
C LEU A 185 -0.39 -21.25 7.12
N VAL A 186 -1.67 -20.98 7.33
CA VAL A 186 -2.25 -19.66 7.11
C VAL A 186 -2.85 -19.12 8.39
N THR A 187 -2.77 -17.81 8.60
CA THR A 187 -3.47 -17.15 9.71
C THR A 187 -4.49 -16.15 9.20
N GLY A 188 -5.56 -15.92 9.95
CA GLY A 188 -6.50 -14.86 9.62
C GLY A 188 -7.61 -14.65 10.63
N ARG A 189 -8.53 -13.74 10.34
CA ARG A 189 -9.76 -13.56 11.12
C ARG A 189 -10.87 -14.51 10.68
N PRO A 190 -11.80 -14.85 11.59
CA PRO A 190 -12.99 -15.65 11.29
C PRO A 190 -14.05 -14.84 10.51
N GLU A 191 -13.68 -14.22 9.40
CA GLU A 191 -14.63 -13.48 8.57
C GLU A 191 -15.53 -14.44 7.79
N ALA A 192 -16.76 -14.01 7.50
CA ALA A 192 -17.83 -14.88 7.00
C ALA A 192 -17.45 -15.65 5.72
N GLU A 193 -16.68 -15.03 4.82
CA GLU A 193 -16.19 -15.71 3.61
C GLU A 193 -15.16 -16.80 3.92
N PHE A 194 -14.20 -16.55 4.81
CA PHE A 194 -13.17 -17.52 5.16
C PHE A 194 -13.73 -18.66 5.97
N GLN A 195 -14.65 -18.38 6.90
CA GLN A 195 -15.36 -19.42 7.64
C GLN A 195 -16.20 -20.32 6.74
N ARG A 196 -16.72 -19.78 5.62
CA ARG A 196 -17.50 -20.55 4.67
C ARG A 196 -16.63 -21.38 3.72
N GLU A 197 -15.54 -20.80 3.22
CA GLU A 197 -14.73 -21.43 2.16
C GLU A 197 -13.57 -22.27 2.70
N ILE A 198 -12.77 -21.77 3.66
CA ILE A 198 -11.54 -22.46 4.09
C ILE A 198 -11.79 -23.88 4.63
N PRO A 199 -12.82 -24.15 5.46
CA PRO A 199 -13.09 -25.52 5.92
C PRO A 199 -13.41 -26.51 4.78
N ARG A 200 -14.04 -26.03 3.70
CA ARG A 200 -14.31 -26.84 2.49
C ARG A 200 -13.04 -27.11 1.70
N LEU A 201 -12.08 -26.19 1.75
CA LEU A 201 -10.80 -26.29 1.06
C LEU A 201 -9.79 -27.16 1.80
N LEU A 202 -9.71 -26.99 3.12
CA LEU A 202 -8.65 -27.55 3.96
C LEU A 202 -9.10 -28.68 4.88
N ASP A 203 -10.40 -29.00 4.97
CA ASP A 203 -11.04 -29.83 6.01
C ASP A 203 -11.18 -29.08 7.35
N GLU A 204 -12.34 -29.22 8.01
CA GLU A 204 -12.65 -28.62 9.31
C GLU A 204 -11.61 -28.96 10.39
N ARG A 205 -11.04 -30.17 10.36
CA ARG A 205 -10.02 -30.60 11.34
C ARG A 205 -8.73 -29.78 11.27
N ASN A 206 -8.49 -29.13 10.13
CA ASN A 206 -7.33 -28.28 9.88
C ASN A 206 -7.60 -26.80 10.19
N CYS A 207 -8.79 -26.47 10.68
CA CYS A 207 -9.19 -25.11 11.05
C CYS A 207 -9.18 -24.98 12.58
N VAL A 208 -8.21 -24.25 13.13
CA VAL A 208 -8.00 -24.12 14.58
C VAL A 208 -8.28 -22.68 15.02
N LEU A 209 -9.34 -22.53 15.82
CA LEU A 209 -9.57 -21.32 16.59
C LEU A 209 -8.52 -21.25 17.70
N LEU A 210 -7.82 -20.11 17.79
CA LEU A 210 -6.81 -19.90 18.82
C LEU A 210 -7.42 -20.01 20.22
N ASP A 211 -6.78 -20.80 21.09
CA ASP A 211 -7.25 -21.00 22.46
C ASP A 211 -7.12 -19.70 23.26
N LYS A 212 -8.28 -19.12 23.55
CA LYS A 212 -8.41 -17.89 24.33
C LYS A 212 -7.74 -17.98 25.71
N LYS A 213 -7.79 -19.14 26.37
CA LYS A 213 -7.16 -19.32 27.69
C LYS A 213 -5.63 -19.30 27.57
N ALA A 214 -5.09 -19.98 26.57
CA ALA A 214 -3.66 -19.97 26.29
C ALA A 214 -3.15 -18.58 25.90
N VAL A 215 -3.91 -17.87 25.04
CA VAL A 215 -3.61 -16.47 24.67
C VAL A 215 -3.64 -15.56 25.91
N ASN A 216 -4.64 -15.69 26.79
CA ASN A 216 -4.70 -14.91 28.03
C ASN A 216 -3.53 -15.22 28.98
N ALA A 217 -3.03 -16.45 29.03
CA ALA A 217 -1.83 -16.78 29.80
C ALA A 217 -0.59 -16.05 29.25
N ASP A 218 -0.42 -16.00 27.94
CA ASP A 218 0.66 -15.22 27.32
C ASP A 218 0.50 -13.71 27.57
N ILE A 219 -0.74 -13.17 27.52
CA ILE A 219 -1.03 -11.77 27.88
C ILE A 219 -0.66 -11.49 29.32
N ARG A 220 -0.99 -12.39 30.26
CA ARG A 220 -0.65 -12.23 31.68
C ARG A 220 0.86 -12.17 31.86
N SER A 221 1.60 -13.07 31.22
CA SER A 221 3.08 -13.05 31.27
C SER A 221 3.65 -11.75 30.71
N TYR A 222 3.08 -11.25 29.61
CA TYR A 222 3.45 -9.95 29.04
C TYR A 222 3.18 -8.77 29.99
N VAL A 223 2.01 -8.76 30.65
CA VAL A 223 1.65 -7.73 31.64
C VAL A 223 2.62 -7.76 32.82
N GLU A 224 2.91 -8.94 33.36
CA GLU A 224 3.84 -9.12 34.48
C GLU A 224 5.24 -8.60 34.13
N ALA A 225 5.80 -9.05 33.01
CA ALA A 225 7.10 -8.59 32.54
C ALA A 225 7.11 -7.08 32.28
N THR A 226 6.03 -6.52 31.73
CA THR A 226 5.93 -5.07 31.50
C THR A 226 6.00 -4.29 32.81
N LEU A 227 5.31 -4.74 33.86
CA LEU A 227 5.32 -4.09 35.17
C LEU A 227 6.67 -4.19 35.87
N GLU A 228 7.43 -5.27 35.62
CA GLU A 228 8.72 -5.55 36.26
C GLU A 228 9.91 -4.94 35.54
N GLN A 229 9.80 -4.72 34.22
CA GLN A 229 10.95 -4.35 33.38
C GLN A 229 10.85 -2.95 32.80
N LYS A 230 9.65 -2.39 32.56
CA LYS A 230 9.54 -1.05 31.97
C LYS A 230 9.79 0.03 33.02
N PRO A 231 10.72 0.97 32.76
CA PRO A 231 10.99 2.11 33.66
C PRO A 231 9.71 2.88 34.03
N ASP A 232 8.79 3.03 33.07
CA ASP A 232 7.50 3.69 33.27
C ASP A 232 6.68 3.13 34.45
N PHE A 233 6.88 1.87 34.84
CA PHE A 233 6.22 1.27 36.01
C PHE A 233 7.18 1.08 37.19
N VAL A 234 8.41 0.64 36.92
CA VAL A 234 9.43 0.38 37.95
C VAL A 234 9.74 1.66 38.73
N ASP A 235 9.94 2.78 38.04
CA ASP A 235 10.34 4.05 38.65
C ASP A 235 9.21 4.67 39.49
N LYS A 236 7.96 4.31 39.19
CA LYS A 236 6.78 4.78 39.95
C LYS A 236 6.67 4.16 41.35
N LYS A 237 7.45 3.10 41.66
CA LYS A 237 7.46 2.40 42.96
C LYS A 237 6.05 2.09 43.49
N LEU A 238 5.22 1.51 42.63
CA LEU A 238 3.83 1.21 42.93
C LEU A 238 3.72 0.17 44.06
N SER A 239 2.68 0.27 44.89
CA SER A 239 2.44 -0.74 45.92
C SER A 239 1.98 -2.07 45.30
N GLN A 240 2.26 -3.17 45.99
CA GLN A 240 1.87 -4.51 45.53
C GLN A 240 0.36 -4.62 45.26
N GLY A 241 -0.48 -3.91 46.03
CA GLY A 241 -1.92 -3.87 45.80
C GLY A 241 -2.30 -3.28 44.44
N ILE A 242 -1.62 -2.21 43.99
CA ILE A 242 -1.86 -1.63 42.66
C ILE A 242 -1.34 -2.57 41.57
N LEU A 243 -0.15 -3.14 41.74
CA LEU A 243 0.41 -4.08 40.77
C LEU A 243 -0.50 -5.29 40.57
N ASN A 244 -1.04 -5.85 41.66
CA ASN A 244 -2.02 -6.94 41.59
C ASN A 244 -3.32 -6.48 40.89
N GLU A 245 -3.83 -5.29 41.21
CA GLU A 245 -5.02 -4.75 40.52
C GLU A 245 -4.80 -4.60 39.00
N ILE A 246 -3.60 -4.21 38.57
CA ILE A 246 -3.24 -4.15 37.13
C ILE A 246 -3.20 -5.55 36.54
N ARG A 247 -2.51 -6.51 37.19
CA ARG A 247 -2.41 -7.90 36.74
C ARG A 247 -3.80 -8.53 36.57
N ASP A 248 -4.68 -8.33 37.53
CA ASP A 248 -6.03 -8.91 37.52
C ASP A 248 -6.90 -8.24 36.46
N LYS A 249 -6.94 -6.89 36.42
CA LYS A 249 -7.84 -6.19 35.49
C LYS A 249 -7.38 -6.20 34.05
N ILE A 250 -6.07 -6.14 33.80
CA ILE A 250 -5.53 -6.12 32.43
C ILE A 250 -5.16 -7.53 31.98
N GLY A 251 -4.43 -8.28 32.80
CA GLY A 251 -3.99 -9.64 32.44
C GLY A 251 -5.15 -10.58 32.22
N ASP A 252 -6.16 -10.56 33.11
CA ASP A 252 -7.34 -11.44 32.99
C ASP A 252 -8.50 -10.81 32.21
N GLY A 253 -8.57 -9.47 32.18
CA GLY A 253 -9.63 -8.73 31.51
C GLY A 253 -9.43 -8.50 30.00
N ALA A 254 -8.28 -8.89 29.44
CA ALA A 254 -7.97 -8.65 28.03
C ALA A 254 -8.79 -9.48 27.05
N ASP A 255 -9.45 -10.54 27.52
CA ASP A 255 -10.38 -11.35 26.73
C ASP A 255 -9.79 -11.86 25.39
N GLY A 256 -8.51 -12.23 25.39
CA GLY A 256 -7.76 -12.71 24.22
C GLY A 256 -7.22 -11.61 23.30
N MET A 257 -7.29 -10.33 23.69
CA MET A 257 -6.85 -9.19 22.90
C MET A 257 -5.56 -8.57 23.46
N PHE A 258 -4.40 -9.02 22.99
CA PHE A 258 -3.10 -8.39 23.29
C PHE A 258 -3.10 -6.89 23.01
N ARG A 259 -3.74 -6.47 21.91
CA ARG A 259 -3.80 -5.05 21.53
C ARG A 259 -4.49 -4.21 22.60
N TRP A 260 -5.56 -4.71 23.19
CA TRP A 260 -6.27 -4.01 24.26
C TRP A 260 -5.39 -3.88 25.50
N ALA A 261 -4.75 -4.98 25.93
CA ALA A 261 -3.86 -4.99 27.08
C ALA A 261 -2.68 -4.01 26.92
N ALA A 262 -2.02 -4.01 25.76
CA ALA A 262 -0.94 -3.10 25.44
C ALA A 262 -1.39 -1.62 25.50
N CYS A 263 -2.55 -1.29 24.91
CA CYS A 263 -3.12 0.05 24.97
C CYS A 263 -3.42 0.51 26.42
N GLN A 264 -3.97 -0.38 27.25
CA GLN A 264 -4.25 -0.05 28.65
C GLN A 264 -2.95 0.17 29.45
N LEU A 265 -1.94 -0.67 29.27
CA LEU A 265 -0.63 -0.50 29.91
C LEU A 265 0.03 0.83 29.50
N GLU A 266 0.01 1.18 28.21
CA GLU A 266 0.52 2.48 27.75
C GLU A 266 -0.27 3.67 28.33
N SER A 267 -1.58 3.53 28.54
CA SER A 267 -2.38 4.55 29.21
C SER A 267 -1.99 4.71 30.69
N LEU A 268 -1.81 3.60 31.40
CA LEU A 268 -1.40 3.59 32.81
C LEU A 268 0.03 4.11 33.01
N ALA A 269 0.95 3.81 32.09
CA ALA A 269 2.32 4.32 32.12
C ALA A 269 2.37 5.87 32.16
N ARG A 270 1.46 6.53 31.46
CA ARG A 270 1.35 8.00 31.41
C ARG A 270 0.75 8.62 32.68
N CYS A 271 0.18 7.83 33.59
CA CYS A 271 -0.36 8.35 34.84
C CYS A 271 0.75 8.88 35.76
N LEU A 272 0.59 10.11 36.25
CA LEU A 272 1.60 10.78 37.07
C LEU A 272 1.54 10.41 38.56
N SER A 273 0.52 9.68 39.01
CA SER A 273 0.40 9.27 40.41
C SER A 273 -0.30 7.91 40.57
N PRO A 274 -0.03 7.20 41.69
CA PRO A 274 -0.78 5.99 42.04
C PRO A 274 -2.30 6.20 42.13
N LYS A 275 -2.74 7.40 42.53
CA LYS A 275 -4.16 7.78 42.55
C LYS A 275 -4.75 7.83 41.13
N ALA A 276 -4.04 8.42 40.18
CA ALA A 276 -4.45 8.47 38.78
C ALA A 276 -4.56 7.06 38.17
N ILE A 277 -3.61 6.16 38.47
CA ILE A 277 -3.66 4.76 38.04
C ILE A 277 -4.92 4.06 38.57
N LYS A 278 -5.22 4.20 39.87
CA LYS A 278 -6.44 3.62 40.46
C LYS A 278 -7.72 4.15 39.83
N ILE A 279 -7.76 5.43 39.47
CA ILE A 279 -8.91 6.03 38.77
C ILE A 279 -9.04 5.43 37.37
N ALA A 280 -7.94 5.33 36.62
CA ALA A 280 -7.92 4.74 35.29
C ALA A 280 -8.37 3.26 35.31
N LEU A 281 -7.88 2.48 36.27
CA LEU A 281 -8.29 1.08 36.47
C LEU A 281 -9.77 0.89 36.82
N ARG A 282 -10.46 1.92 37.33
CA ARG A 282 -11.91 1.87 37.60
C ARG A 282 -12.76 2.19 36.37
N SER A 283 -12.15 2.81 35.35
CA SER A 283 -12.81 3.21 34.11
C SER A 283 -12.01 2.67 32.93
N LEU A 284 -11.76 1.36 32.90
CA LEU A 284 -11.16 0.73 31.72
C LEU A 284 -12.19 0.68 30.58
N PRO A 285 -11.78 0.89 29.32
CA PRO A 285 -12.66 0.70 28.17
C PRO A 285 -13.03 -0.78 28.02
N ARG A 286 -14.26 -1.04 27.55
CA ARG A 286 -14.79 -2.41 27.42
C ARG A 286 -14.13 -3.22 26.32
N ASP A 287 -13.73 -2.55 25.23
CA ASP A 287 -13.18 -3.17 24.03
C ASP A 287 -12.21 -2.23 23.30
N LEU A 288 -11.75 -2.65 22.12
CA LEU A 288 -10.86 -1.87 21.27
C LEU A 288 -11.53 -0.60 20.72
N ASN A 289 -12.82 -0.63 20.37
CA ASN A 289 -13.51 0.52 19.80
C ASN A 289 -13.66 1.64 20.84
N GLU A 290 -14.07 1.31 22.07
CA GLU A 290 -14.10 2.27 23.16
C GLU A 290 -12.69 2.78 23.51
N THR A 291 -11.67 1.92 23.39
CA THR A 291 -10.27 2.32 23.57
C THR A 291 -9.86 3.38 22.54
N TYR A 292 -10.11 3.17 21.25
CA TYR A 292 -9.75 4.10 20.18
C TYR A 292 -10.56 5.39 20.24
N TYR A 293 -11.86 5.30 20.57
CA TYR A 293 -12.68 6.48 20.82
C TYR A 293 -12.07 7.39 21.88
N ARG A 294 -11.72 6.82 23.04
CA ARG A 294 -11.09 7.58 24.13
C ARG A 294 -9.74 8.15 23.72
N MET A 295 -8.93 7.42 22.95
CA MET A 295 -7.65 7.91 22.44
C MET A 295 -7.83 9.16 21.57
N LEU A 296 -8.74 9.13 20.59
CA LEU A 296 -9.02 10.28 19.74
C LEU A 296 -9.59 11.48 20.50
N GLN A 297 -10.47 11.23 21.48
CA GLN A 297 -11.06 12.33 22.27
C GLN A 297 -10.03 12.99 23.19
N ASN A 298 -9.05 12.24 23.69
CA ASN A 298 -8.03 12.73 24.61
C ASN A 298 -6.86 13.42 23.91
N ILE A 299 -6.81 13.48 22.57
CA ILE A 299 -5.81 14.28 21.86
C ILE A 299 -6.03 15.77 22.22
N PRO A 300 -4.98 16.48 22.71
CA PRO A 300 -5.08 17.90 23.03
C PRO A 300 -5.63 18.74 21.86
N SER A 301 -6.45 19.74 22.16
CA SER A 301 -7.14 20.55 21.14
C SER A 301 -6.22 21.29 20.17
N GLU A 302 -5.00 21.58 20.60
CA GLU A 302 -3.92 22.18 19.80
C GLU A 302 -3.33 21.20 18.77
N TYR A 303 -3.37 19.89 19.03
CA TYR A 303 -2.84 18.85 18.13
C TYR A 303 -3.94 18.13 17.35
N LYS A 304 -5.21 18.32 17.73
CA LYS A 304 -6.32 17.51 17.23
C LYS A 304 -6.50 17.60 15.73
N SER A 305 -6.48 18.79 15.12
CA SER A 305 -6.65 18.96 13.66
C SER A 305 -5.54 18.25 12.88
N GLY A 306 -4.27 18.54 13.22
CA GLY A 306 -3.13 17.87 12.59
C GLY A 306 -3.14 16.36 12.81
N ALA A 307 -3.62 15.89 13.96
CA ALA A 307 -3.61 14.46 14.29
C ALA A 307 -4.65 13.71 13.46
N ILE A 308 -5.85 14.28 13.32
CA ILE A 308 -6.89 13.74 12.43
C ILE A 308 -6.38 13.74 10.99
N ARG A 309 -5.77 14.84 10.53
CA ARG A 309 -5.17 14.93 9.20
C ARG A 309 -4.11 13.87 8.97
N LEU A 310 -3.16 13.70 9.88
CA LEU A 310 -2.15 12.65 9.79
C LEU A 310 -2.77 11.25 9.75
N LEU A 311 -3.79 10.98 10.57
CA LEU A 311 -4.49 9.70 10.54
C LEU A 311 -5.26 9.48 9.22
N GLN A 312 -5.85 10.52 8.62
CA GLN A 312 -6.50 10.43 7.29
C GLN A 312 -5.48 10.04 6.22
N PHE A 313 -4.28 10.62 6.25
CA PHE A 313 -3.17 10.17 5.40
C PHE A 313 -2.91 8.67 5.62
N LEU A 314 -2.63 8.24 6.85
CA LEU A 314 -2.27 6.85 7.13
C LEU A 314 -3.37 5.83 6.78
N VAL A 315 -4.64 6.24 6.74
CA VAL A 315 -5.75 5.37 6.31
C VAL A 315 -5.75 5.15 4.79
N TYR A 316 -5.49 6.21 4.00
CA TYR A 316 -5.73 6.19 2.54
C TYR A 316 -4.47 6.22 1.66
N THR A 317 -3.30 6.56 2.20
CA THR A 317 -2.06 6.62 1.41
C THR A 317 -1.73 5.26 0.78
N LYS A 318 -1.38 5.27 -0.52
CA LYS A 318 -1.07 4.05 -1.29
C LYS A 318 0.19 3.30 -0.80
N ARG A 319 1.05 3.97 -0.05
CA ARG A 319 2.23 3.41 0.61
C ARG A 319 2.34 4.02 2.01
N PRO A 320 3.07 3.37 2.93
CA PRO A 320 3.42 4.01 4.19
C PRO A 320 4.13 5.35 3.97
N LEU A 321 3.81 6.33 4.82
CA LEU A 321 4.57 7.57 4.90
C LEU A 321 5.89 7.32 5.60
N THR A 322 6.97 7.91 5.11
CA THR A 322 8.19 8.02 5.91
C THR A 322 7.91 8.93 7.11
N LEU A 323 8.65 8.72 8.20
CA LEU A 323 8.52 9.53 9.40
C LEU A 323 8.77 11.02 9.11
N SER A 324 9.72 11.32 8.22
CA SER A 324 9.98 12.69 7.79
C SER A 324 8.80 13.28 7.01
N GLU A 325 8.16 12.52 6.10
CA GLU A 325 6.96 12.97 5.40
C GLU A 325 5.78 13.23 6.35
N ALA A 326 5.57 12.34 7.34
CA ALA A 326 4.52 12.51 8.34
C ALA A 326 4.69 13.79 9.18
N ILE A 327 5.93 14.21 9.42
CA ILE A 327 6.22 15.47 10.14
C ILE A 327 5.84 16.68 9.28
N GLU A 328 6.05 16.64 7.95
CA GLU A 328 5.60 17.71 7.06
C GLU A 328 4.06 17.83 7.04
N VAL A 329 3.33 16.71 7.13
CA VAL A 329 1.86 16.70 7.25
C VAL A 329 1.39 17.42 8.52
N ILE A 330 2.09 17.22 9.65
CA ILE A 330 1.82 17.92 10.91
C ILE A 330 2.11 19.42 10.75
N ALA A 331 3.26 19.74 10.15
CA ALA A 331 3.75 21.11 9.96
C ALA A 331 2.97 21.93 8.90
N THR A 332 2.02 21.33 8.19
CA THR A 332 1.18 21.99 7.18
C THR A 332 -0.22 22.26 7.72
N GLU A 333 -0.52 23.50 8.09
CA GLU A 333 -1.85 23.91 8.59
C GLU A 333 -2.80 24.25 7.44
N ILE A 334 -3.99 23.64 7.43
CA ILE A 334 -5.00 23.79 6.37
C ILE A 334 -6.40 24.14 6.89
N ASP A 335 -6.60 24.05 8.20
CA ASP A 335 -7.88 24.20 8.88
C ASP A 335 -8.04 25.60 9.49
N ARG A 336 -6.95 26.16 10.04
CA ARG A 336 -6.94 27.46 10.75
C ARG A 336 -6.03 28.47 10.07
N GLU A 337 -6.41 29.74 10.11
CA GLU A 337 -5.54 30.82 9.64
C GLU A 337 -4.47 31.18 10.70
N PRO A 338 -3.23 31.49 10.28
CA PRO A 338 -2.74 31.49 8.91
C PRO A 338 -2.51 30.07 8.39
N ARG A 339 -3.09 29.74 7.23
CA ARG A 339 -2.85 28.46 6.55
C ARG A 339 -1.47 28.49 5.89
N GLY A 340 -0.82 27.34 5.87
CA GLY A 340 0.44 27.17 5.17
C GLY A 340 1.32 26.06 5.75
N PHE A 341 2.37 25.74 5.03
CA PHE A 341 3.48 24.97 5.55
C PHE A 341 4.50 25.88 6.23
N ASP A 342 4.87 25.53 7.46
CA ASP A 342 5.90 26.21 8.23
C ASP A 342 7.02 25.23 8.62
N VAL A 343 8.26 25.57 8.26
CA VAL A 343 9.45 24.79 8.65
C VAL A 343 9.60 24.74 10.16
N ASP A 344 9.24 25.81 10.88
CA ASP A 344 9.27 25.87 12.35
C ASP A 344 8.10 25.08 12.98
N GLY A 345 7.10 24.69 12.18
CA GLY A 345 6.03 23.78 12.56
C GLY A 345 6.47 22.31 12.64
N ARG A 346 7.70 21.98 12.23
CA ARG A 346 8.25 20.61 12.34
C ARG A 346 8.48 20.23 13.81
N LEU A 347 8.22 18.97 14.13
CA LEU A 347 8.51 18.42 15.46
C LEU A 347 10.02 18.47 15.74
N SER A 348 10.41 19.01 16.90
CA SER A 348 11.83 19.09 17.31
C SER A 348 12.48 17.70 17.46
N LEU A 349 11.72 16.73 17.98
CA LEU A 349 12.11 15.32 18.01
C LEU A 349 11.14 14.52 17.16
N LYS A 350 11.64 13.76 16.18
CA LYS A 350 10.79 12.95 15.29
C LYS A 350 9.89 11.97 16.06
N ALA A 351 10.39 11.43 17.18
CA ALA A 351 9.65 10.50 18.03
C ALA A 351 8.42 11.13 18.71
N ASP A 352 8.35 12.46 18.82
CA ASP A 352 7.18 13.14 19.41
C ASP A 352 5.91 12.97 18.56
N VAL A 353 6.00 12.46 17.33
CA VAL A 353 4.83 12.04 16.53
C VAL A 353 3.96 11.02 17.29
N LEU A 354 4.59 10.17 18.12
CA LEU A 354 3.90 9.18 18.95
C LEU A 354 3.15 9.83 20.12
N ARG A 355 3.49 11.07 20.50
CA ARG A 355 2.72 11.86 21.47
C ARG A 355 1.55 12.57 20.82
N TYR A 356 1.68 12.86 19.53
CA TYR A 356 0.65 13.49 18.70
C TYR A 356 -0.54 12.54 18.46
N CYS A 357 -0.24 11.26 18.14
CA CYS A 357 -1.23 10.19 17.95
C CYS A 357 -0.97 9.01 18.89
N PRO A 358 -1.16 9.17 20.21
CA PRO A 358 -0.73 8.21 21.22
C PRO A 358 -1.42 6.87 21.05
N SER A 359 -0.62 5.82 20.92
CA SER A 359 -1.09 4.43 20.82
C SER A 359 -1.98 4.16 19.59
N LEU A 360 -2.08 5.08 18.62
CA LEU A 360 -2.77 4.89 17.35
C LEU A 360 -1.78 4.65 16.20
N VAL A 361 -0.56 5.16 16.35
CA VAL A 361 0.52 5.01 15.37
C VAL A 361 1.77 4.41 16.00
N ILE A 362 2.66 3.90 15.15
CA ILE A 362 3.94 3.28 15.49
C ILE A 362 5.00 3.77 14.50
N ILE A 363 6.26 3.80 14.93
CA ILE A 363 7.39 3.98 14.02
C ILE A 363 7.93 2.58 13.70
N ALA A 364 7.94 2.24 12.42
CA ALA A 364 8.49 0.99 11.90
C ALA A 364 9.83 1.28 11.19
N LYS A 365 10.85 0.47 11.47
CA LYS A 365 12.14 0.53 10.75
C LYS A 365 12.09 -0.47 9.61
N VAL A 366 12.13 0.03 8.39
CA VAL A 366 12.00 -0.78 7.17
C VAL A 366 13.29 -0.68 6.38
N THR A 367 13.98 -1.81 6.20
CA THR A 367 15.18 -1.88 5.36
C THR A 367 14.78 -2.18 3.92
N LYS A 368 15.00 -1.22 3.02
CA LYS A 368 14.78 -1.38 1.57
C LYS A 368 16.13 -1.49 0.89
N GLN A 369 16.46 -2.68 0.40
CA GLN A 369 17.76 -3.01 -0.21
C GLN A 369 18.95 -2.77 0.74
N VAL A 370 19.40 -1.51 0.85
CA VAL A 370 20.58 -1.10 1.63
C VAL A 370 20.26 0.02 2.63
N GLU A 371 19.14 0.72 2.47
CA GLU A 371 18.76 1.85 3.33
C GLU A 371 17.67 1.44 4.32
N THR A 372 17.88 1.78 5.60
CA THR A 372 16.84 1.64 6.62
C THR A 372 16.13 2.98 6.76
N VAL A 373 14.83 2.97 6.48
CA VAL A 373 13.96 4.14 6.57
C VAL A 373 12.99 3.95 7.72
N GLU A 374 12.76 5.01 8.48
CA GLU A 374 11.70 5.06 9.48
C GLU A 374 10.39 5.43 8.78
N GLU A 375 9.39 4.58 8.92
CA GLU A 375 8.04 4.77 8.41
C GLU A 375 7.05 4.93 9.56
N LEU A 376 6.03 5.74 9.37
CA LEU A 376 4.93 5.87 10.32
C LEU A 376 3.76 5.00 9.85
N HIS A 377 3.36 4.05 10.68
CA HIS A 377 2.26 3.13 10.38
C HIS A 377 1.13 3.31 11.39
N LEU A 378 -0.09 2.92 11.02
CA LEU A 378 -1.12 2.67 12.00
C LEU A 378 -0.70 1.49 12.88
N ALA A 379 -0.96 1.60 14.18
CA ALA A 379 -0.40 0.67 15.14
C ALA A 379 -0.95 -0.77 15.01
N HIS A 380 -2.15 -0.92 14.45
CA HIS A 380 -2.82 -2.20 14.22
C HIS A 380 -4.00 -2.04 13.23
N PHE A 381 -4.38 -3.09 12.51
CA PHE A 381 -5.44 -3.03 11.48
C PHE A 381 -6.79 -2.57 12.05
N SER A 382 -7.13 -3.01 13.27
CA SER A 382 -8.34 -2.56 13.98
C SER A 382 -8.41 -1.07 14.25
N VAL A 383 -7.27 -0.34 14.22
CA VAL A 383 -7.31 1.12 14.24
C VAL A 383 -7.90 1.64 12.94
N LYS A 384 -7.44 1.15 11.79
CA LYS A 384 -7.96 1.54 10.47
C LYS A 384 -9.45 1.25 10.35
N GLU A 385 -9.87 0.06 10.79
CA GLU A 385 -11.30 -0.34 10.80
C GLU A 385 -12.14 0.65 11.62
N TYR A 386 -11.73 0.93 12.86
CA TYR A 386 -12.44 1.89 13.71
C TYR A 386 -12.48 3.30 13.10
N LEU A 387 -11.39 3.77 12.49
CA LEU A 387 -11.33 5.09 11.87
C LEU A 387 -12.29 5.18 10.69
N LEU A 388 -12.36 4.17 9.82
CA LEU A 388 -13.26 4.13 8.67
C LEU A 388 -14.75 4.20 9.04
N GLU A 389 -15.12 3.83 10.26
CA GLU A 389 -16.50 3.97 10.78
C GLU A 389 -16.85 5.42 11.19
N GLN A 390 -15.86 6.31 11.27
CA GLN A 390 -16.08 7.70 11.69
C GLN A 390 -16.24 8.62 10.48
N ALA A 391 -17.22 9.52 10.53
CA ALA A 391 -17.52 10.44 9.43
C ALA A 391 -16.30 11.22 8.93
N GLN A 392 -15.47 11.77 9.82
CA GLN A 392 -14.29 12.55 9.43
C GLN A 392 -13.19 11.75 8.69
N PHE A 393 -13.30 10.43 8.58
CA PHE A 393 -12.37 9.56 7.84
C PHE A 393 -13.05 8.88 6.66
N ASP A 394 -14.24 9.32 6.24
CA ASP A 394 -14.78 8.93 4.94
C ASP A 394 -13.83 9.36 3.80
N LEU A 395 -13.95 8.70 2.64
CA LEU A 395 -13.03 8.91 1.52
C LEU A 395 -13.05 10.35 1.00
N GLU A 396 -14.21 11.01 0.98
CA GLU A 396 -14.35 12.39 0.51
C GLU A 396 -13.65 13.35 1.48
N SER A 397 -13.98 13.26 2.78
CA SER A 397 -13.37 14.09 3.83
C SER A 397 -11.85 13.94 3.89
N ALA A 398 -11.36 12.70 3.82
CA ALA A 398 -9.93 12.43 3.80
C ALA A 398 -9.27 12.91 2.50
N SER A 399 -9.93 12.75 1.35
CA SER A 399 -9.38 13.21 0.07
C SER A 399 -9.24 14.73 0.00
N ILE A 400 -10.23 15.47 0.52
CA ILE A 400 -10.15 16.93 0.68
C ILE A 400 -8.94 17.29 1.54
N ALA A 401 -8.79 16.68 2.72
CA ALA A 401 -7.68 16.98 3.62
C ALA A 401 -6.31 16.65 2.99
N ILE A 402 -6.15 15.47 2.39
CA ILE A 402 -4.90 15.04 1.77
C ILE A 402 -4.53 15.94 0.58
N ALA A 403 -5.47 16.19 -0.35
CA ALA A 403 -5.23 17.03 -1.51
C ALA A 403 -4.89 18.47 -1.08
N LYS A 404 -5.66 19.05 -0.15
CA LYS A 404 -5.43 20.41 0.37
C LYS A 404 -4.06 20.53 1.03
N THR A 405 -3.66 19.54 1.84
CA THR A 405 -2.34 19.50 2.48
C THR A 405 -1.23 19.47 1.44
N CYS A 406 -1.31 18.58 0.45
CA CYS A 406 -0.29 18.47 -0.60
C CYS A 406 -0.18 19.76 -1.43
N LEU A 407 -1.31 20.37 -1.80
CA LEU A 407 -1.33 21.61 -2.58
C LEU A 407 -0.79 22.81 -1.77
N THR A 408 -1.17 22.92 -0.50
CA THR A 408 -0.67 23.96 0.42
C THR A 408 0.84 23.81 0.59
N TYR A 409 1.30 22.59 0.89
CA TYR A 409 2.72 22.28 1.01
C TYR A 409 3.52 22.67 -0.25
N LEU A 410 3.10 22.21 -1.43
CA LEU A 410 3.81 22.49 -2.68
C LEU A 410 3.80 23.98 -3.06
N THR A 411 2.80 24.73 -2.61
CA THR A 411 2.69 26.18 -2.80
C THR A 411 3.77 26.91 -2.00
N ASP A 412 3.91 26.57 -0.71
CA ASP A 412 4.73 27.32 0.23
C ASP A 412 6.21 26.93 0.26
N ILE A 413 6.57 25.71 -0.18
CA ILE A 413 7.99 25.32 -0.24
C ILE A 413 8.73 26.16 -1.28
N GLU A 414 9.95 26.61 -0.97
CA GLU A 414 10.76 27.41 -1.88
C GLU A 414 12.15 26.79 -2.11
N GLY A 415 12.81 27.26 -3.17
CA GLY A 415 14.16 26.82 -3.55
C GLY A 415 14.23 26.14 -4.91
N ASN A 416 15.45 25.80 -5.30
CA ASN A 416 15.69 25.04 -6.53
C ASN A 416 15.42 23.53 -6.29
N GLN A 417 15.45 22.74 -7.37
CA GLN A 417 15.09 21.32 -7.31
C GLN A 417 15.98 20.50 -6.34
N SER A 418 17.27 20.82 -6.21
CA SER A 418 18.16 20.09 -5.30
C SER A 418 17.92 20.47 -3.83
N THR A 419 17.69 21.75 -3.55
CA THR A 419 17.27 22.23 -2.23
C THR A 419 15.95 21.59 -1.82
N ILE A 420 14.94 21.60 -2.70
CA ILE A 420 13.63 21.02 -2.41
C ILE A 420 13.76 19.53 -2.04
N ARG A 421 14.50 18.75 -2.83
CA ARG A 421 14.67 17.32 -2.57
C ARG A 421 15.38 17.00 -1.26
N ARG A 422 16.31 17.86 -0.85
CA ARG A 422 17.09 17.65 0.37
C ARG A 422 16.33 18.08 1.61
N ASP A 423 15.68 19.24 1.54
CA ASP A 423 15.18 19.95 2.73
C ASP A 423 13.66 19.78 2.92
N PHE A 424 12.94 19.25 1.93
CA PHE A 424 11.47 19.11 1.92
C PHE A 424 11.06 17.67 1.57
N PRO A 425 11.10 16.74 2.54
CA PRO A 425 10.98 15.30 2.30
C PRO A 425 9.62 14.88 1.73
N MET A 426 8.56 15.68 1.92
CA MET A 426 7.22 15.39 1.38
C MET A 426 7.01 15.89 -0.06
N ALA A 427 7.94 16.68 -0.62
CA ALA A 427 7.73 17.33 -1.92
C ALA A 427 7.47 16.33 -3.06
N ARG A 428 8.21 15.22 -3.10
CA ARG A 428 8.01 14.18 -4.10
C ARG A 428 6.64 13.51 -3.92
N TYR A 429 6.32 13.09 -2.70
CA TYR A 429 5.04 12.43 -2.37
C TYR A 429 3.85 13.33 -2.72
N ALA A 430 3.90 14.60 -2.29
CA ALA A 430 2.83 15.57 -2.54
C ALA A 430 2.62 15.77 -4.04
N ALA A 431 3.71 15.91 -4.82
CA ALA A 431 3.65 16.09 -6.27
C ALA A 431 3.07 14.87 -7.01
N GLU A 432 3.30 13.66 -6.50
CA GLU A 432 2.74 12.41 -7.04
C GLU A 432 1.26 12.23 -6.73
N SER A 433 0.88 12.57 -5.50
CA SER A 433 -0.34 12.04 -4.91
C SER A 433 -1.52 13.01 -4.97
N TRP A 434 -1.28 14.32 -5.03
CA TRP A 434 -2.35 15.30 -4.82
C TRP A 434 -3.51 15.14 -5.81
N MET A 435 -3.24 14.82 -7.09
CA MET A 435 -4.28 14.65 -8.11
C MET A 435 -5.19 13.45 -7.81
N ASP A 436 -4.63 12.35 -7.30
CA ASP A 436 -5.40 11.13 -6.99
C ASP A 436 -6.51 11.40 -5.97
N TYR A 437 -6.27 12.32 -5.04
CA TYR A 437 -7.24 12.74 -4.03
C TYR A 437 -8.08 13.93 -4.48
N ALA A 438 -7.50 14.85 -5.25
CA ALA A 438 -8.21 16.04 -5.71
C ALA A 438 -9.44 15.68 -6.55
N VAL A 439 -9.40 14.59 -7.33
CA VAL A 439 -10.57 14.09 -8.08
C VAL A 439 -11.78 13.82 -7.17
N SER A 440 -11.54 13.17 -6.02
CA SER A 440 -12.62 12.90 -5.05
C SER A 440 -13.02 14.14 -4.24
N ALA A 441 -12.21 15.20 -4.29
CA ALA A 441 -12.40 16.45 -3.55
C ALA A 441 -13.07 17.56 -4.39
N GLU A 442 -13.30 17.36 -5.69
CA GLU A 442 -13.93 18.38 -6.58
C GLU A 442 -15.39 18.69 -6.24
N THR A 443 -16.03 17.90 -5.37
CA THR A 443 -17.32 18.24 -4.75
C THR A 443 -17.26 19.54 -3.94
N SER A 444 -16.07 19.90 -3.44
CA SER A 444 -15.84 21.14 -2.70
C SER A 444 -15.41 22.27 -3.62
N ASN A 445 -16.24 23.32 -3.69
CA ASN A 445 -15.92 24.56 -4.41
C ASN A 445 -14.62 25.21 -3.93
N GLU A 446 -14.27 25.08 -2.64
CA GLU A 446 -12.99 25.56 -2.12
C GLU A 446 -11.83 24.79 -2.75
N MET A 447 -11.94 23.46 -2.84
CA MET A 447 -10.89 22.62 -3.43
C MET A 447 -10.70 22.88 -4.91
N VAL A 448 -11.77 23.09 -5.67
CA VAL A 448 -11.68 23.49 -7.08
C VAL A 448 -10.90 24.80 -7.21
N ARG A 449 -11.19 25.80 -6.37
CA ARG A 449 -10.46 27.09 -6.37
C ARG A 449 -8.98 26.93 -6.03
N ILE A 450 -8.66 26.15 -4.99
CA ILE A 450 -7.26 25.89 -4.59
C ILE A 450 -6.51 25.20 -5.73
N THR A 451 -7.13 24.19 -6.34
CA THR A 451 -6.56 23.42 -7.45
C THR A 451 -6.30 24.31 -8.67
N VAL A 452 -7.28 25.12 -9.06
CA VAL A 452 -7.14 26.05 -10.18
C VAL A 452 -6.07 27.10 -9.89
N SER A 453 -6.04 27.67 -8.67
CA SER A 453 -5.00 28.63 -8.27
C SER A 453 -3.60 28.03 -8.36
N PHE A 454 -3.43 26.82 -7.84
CA PHE A 454 -2.17 26.06 -7.90
C PHE A 454 -1.71 25.84 -9.34
N LEU A 455 -2.63 25.39 -10.22
CA LEU A 455 -2.31 25.15 -11.62
C LEU A 455 -1.99 26.44 -12.37
N ARG A 456 -2.64 27.56 -12.03
CA ARG A 456 -2.46 28.85 -12.72
C ARG A 456 -1.12 29.50 -12.42
N ASP A 457 -0.66 29.43 -11.18
CA ASP A 457 0.61 30.02 -10.78
C ASP A 457 1.78 29.38 -11.55
N GLU A 458 2.47 30.17 -12.38
CA GLU A 458 3.54 29.67 -13.24
C GLU A 458 4.72 29.14 -12.44
N THR A 459 5.09 29.81 -11.34
CA THR A 459 6.20 29.38 -10.49
C THR A 459 5.91 28.04 -9.81
N ILE A 460 4.71 27.88 -9.25
CA ILE A 460 4.28 26.65 -8.58
C ILE A 460 4.12 25.52 -9.59
N PHE A 461 3.48 25.79 -10.74
CA PHE A 461 3.30 24.79 -11.80
C PHE A 461 4.64 24.27 -12.35
N GLN A 462 5.61 25.16 -12.58
CA GLN A 462 6.97 24.79 -12.99
C GLN A 462 7.69 23.97 -11.92
N ARG A 463 7.54 24.33 -10.64
CA ARG A 463 8.11 23.60 -9.50
C ARG A 463 7.53 22.19 -9.42
N TRP A 464 6.20 22.06 -9.44
CA TRP A 464 5.52 20.78 -9.42
C TRP A 464 5.98 19.87 -10.57
N GLY A 465 6.00 20.38 -11.81
CA GLY A 465 6.43 19.58 -12.97
C GLY A 465 7.87 19.09 -12.89
N ARG A 466 8.77 19.79 -12.17
CA ARG A 466 10.15 19.34 -11.92
C ARG A 466 10.25 18.27 -10.84
N LEU A 467 9.26 18.21 -9.94
CA LEU A 467 9.19 17.19 -8.89
C LEU A 467 8.56 15.90 -9.41
N TYR A 468 7.54 16.00 -10.26
CA TYR A 468 6.86 14.86 -10.85
C TYR A 468 6.07 15.21 -12.11
N GLN A 469 6.04 14.30 -13.07
CA GLN A 469 5.09 14.34 -14.19
C GLN A 469 4.50 12.94 -14.35
N ALA A 470 3.19 12.83 -14.14
CA ALA A 470 2.50 11.54 -14.09
C ALA A 470 2.48 10.78 -15.43
N ASP A 471 2.70 11.48 -16.54
CA ASP A 471 2.83 10.91 -17.88
C ASP A 471 4.26 10.43 -18.19
N TYR A 472 5.23 10.67 -17.30
CA TYR A 472 6.60 10.17 -17.34
C TYR A 472 7.05 9.60 -15.98
N PRO A 473 6.37 8.59 -15.42
CA PRO A 473 6.58 8.15 -14.04
C PRO A 473 7.95 7.50 -13.78
N ARG A 474 8.70 7.15 -14.85
CA ARG A 474 10.04 6.57 -14.76
C ARG A 474 11.15 7.62 -14.70
N ASP A 475 10.84 8.88 -14.99
CA ASP A 475 11.82 9.97 -14.97
C ASP A 475 11.89 10.53 -13.55
N ASN A 476 12.99 10.25 -12.85
CA ASN A 476 13.24 10.85 -11.53
C ASN A 476 13.44 12.37 -11.63
N GLU A 477 13.85 12.88 -12.79
CA GLU A 477 14.05 14.31 -13.08
C GLU A 477 13.33 14.69 -14.39
N PRO A 478 12.00 14.84 -14.37
CA PRO A 478 11.24 15.02 -15.61
C PRO A 478 11.48 16.38 -16.29
N GLY A 479 12.06 17.35 -15.58
CA GLY A 479 12.30 18.70 -16.06
C GLY A 479 11.06 19.60 -15.94
N PRO A 480 10.98 20.75 -16.62
CA PRO A 480 9.78 21.59 -16.61
C PRO A 480 8.54 20.83 -17.15
N PRO A 481 7.30 21.22 -16.76
CA PRO A 481 6.08 20.67 -17.33
C PRO A 481 6.13 20.69 -18.86
N ARG A 482 5.81 19.55 -19.48
CA ARG A 482 5.89 19.37 -20.94
C ARG A 482 4.56 19.61 -21.65
N ALA A 483 3.51 19.94 -20.90
CA ALA A 483 2.14 20.08 -21.39
C ALA A 483 1.42 21.27 -20.74
N SER A 484 0.25 21.61 -21.29
CA SER A 484 -0.60 22.66 -20.74
C SER A 484 -1.23 22.27 -19.40
N ARG A 485 -1.66 23.27 -18.62
CA ARG A 485 -2.40 23.07 -17.37
C ARG A 485 -3.68 22.27 -17.59
N LEU A 486 -4.37 22.55 -18.70
CA LEU A 486 -5.57 21.84 -19.11
C LEU A 486 -5.28 20.36 -19.42
N TYR A 487 -4.16 20.05 -20.07
CA TYR A 487 -3.73 18.66 -20.30
C TYR A 487 -3.58 17.92 -18.97
N TYR A 488 -2.89 18.50 -17.98
CA TYR A 488 -2.70 17.84 -16.70
C TYR A 488 -3.98 17.75 -15.87
N ALA A 489 -4.90 18.73 -15.97
CA ALA A 489 -6.23 18.63 -15.35
C ALA A 489 -7.01 17.43 -15.94
N CYS A 490 -7.02 17.30 -17.27
CA CYS A 490 -7.65 16.16 -17.95
C CYS A 490 -6.96 14.83 -17.62
N PHE A 491 -5.63 14.83 -17.52
CA PHE A 491 -4.88 13.65 -17.10
C PHE A 491 -5.20 13.26 -15.66
N GLY A 492 -5.25 14.22 -14.76
CA GLY A 492 -5.51 14.04 -13.34
C GLY A 492 -6.94 13.59 -13.05
N GLY A 493 -7.90 13.85 -13.95
CA GLY A 493 -9.31 13.56 -13.69
C GLY A 493 -10.11 14.77 -13.17
N LEU A 494 -9.55 15.97 -13.21
CA LEU A 494 -10.05 17.18 -12.54
C LEU A 494 -11.02 18.00 -13.43
N VAL A 495 -12.28 17.57 -13.47
CA VAL A 495 -13.30 18.07 -14.41
C VAL A 495 -13.63 19.53 -14.16
N GLU A 496 -13.89 19.89 -12.91
CA GLU A 496 -14.29 21.25 -12.55
C GLU A 496 -13.11 22.22 -12.65
N ALA A 497 -11.90 21.76 -12.34
CA ALA A 497 -10.69 22.54 -12.61
C ALA A 497 -10.48 22.79 -14.12
N ALA A 498 -10.69 21.79 -14.97
CA ALA A 498 -10.57 21.94 -16.42
C ALA A 498 -11.64 22.89 -16.98
N ARG A 499 -12.89 22.81 -16.50
CA ARG A 499 -13.97 23.72 -16.89
C ARG A 499 -13.61 25.18 -16.58
N ASN A 500 -13.04 25.43 -15.40
CA ASN A 500 -12.55 26.75 -15.03
C ASN A 500 -11.43 27.22 -15.95
N LEU A 501 -10.41 26.39 -16.19
CA LEU A 501 -9.29 26.74 -17.08
C LEU A 501 -9.76 27.06 -18.52
N ILE A 502 -10.72 26.30 -19.05
CA ILE A 502 -11.30 26.56 -20.38
C ILE A 502 -12.07 27.88 -20.40
N THR A 503 -12.88 28.15 -19.37
CA THR A 503 -13.62 29.41 -19.22
C THR A 503 -12.67 30.62 -19.16
N GLU A 504 -11.48 30.43 -18.60
CA GLU A 504 -10.42 31.44 -18.54
C GLU A 504 -9.57 31.54 -19.84
N GLY A 505 -9.92 30.79 -20.89
CA GLY A 505 -9.28 30.88 -22.20
C GLY A 505 -8.08 29.94 -22.41
N ALA A 506 -7.95 28.86 -21.64
CA ALA A 506 -6.95 27.84 -21.92
C ALA A 506 -7.12 27.27 -23.35
N ASP A 507 -6.02 27.16 -24.08
CA ASP A 507 -6.03 26.56 -25.42
C ASP A 507 -6.35 25.05 -25.32
N VAL A 508 -7.58 24.72 -25.71
CA VAL A 508 -8.14 23.35 -25.76
C VAL A 508 -7.34 22.44 -26.69
N ASN A 509 -6.66 23.00 -27.68
CA ASN A 509 -5.88 22.28 -28.69
C ASN A 509 -4.37 22.31 -28.43
N ALA A 510 -3.94 22.83 -27.28
CA ALA A 510 -2.54 22.90 -26.91
C ALA A 510 -1.87 21.53 -27.02
N GLN A 511 -0.71 21.51 -27.68
CA GLN A 511 0.09 20.30 -27.82
C GLN A 511 1.16 20.21 -26.73
N GLY A 512 1.31 19.03 -26.13
CA GLY A 512 2.34 18.76 -25.14
C GLY A 512 2.08 17.49 -24.32
N GLY A 513 3.09 17.06 -23.56
CA GLY A 513 3.06 15.83 -22.76
C GLY A 513 3.21 14.56 -23.59
N TYR A 514 3.28 13.42 -22.91
CA TYR A 514 3.48 12.11 -23.54
C TYR A 514 2.36 11.76 -24.53
N TYR A 515 1.13 12.10 -24.17
CA TYR A 515 -0.07 11.82 -24.95
C TYR A 515 -0.51 13.00 -25.84
N ARG A 516 0.31 14.05 -25.90
CA ARG A 516 0.27 15.20 -26.81
C ARG A 516 -0.91 16.15 -26.73
N ASN A 517 -2.13 15.74 -26.43
CA ASN A 517 -3.25 16.67 -26.24
C ASN A 517 -4.26 16.14 -25.22
N ALA A 518 -5.08 17.06 -24.69
CA ALA A 518 -6.06 16.76 -23.66
C ALA A 518 -7.13 15.76 -24.11
N LEU A 519 -7.62 15.90 -25.36
CA LEU A 519 -8.68 15.05 -25.92
C LEU A 519 -8.23 13.59 -26.03
N TYR A 520 -6.98 13.37 -26.41
CA TYR A 520 -6.38 12.04 -26.51
C TYR A 520 -6.34 11.35 -25.14
N VAL A 521 -5.83 12.05 -24.11
CA VAL A 521 -5.75 11.52 -22.74
C VAL A 521 -7.14 11.19 -22.20
N ALA A 522 -8.10 12.12 -22.35
CA ALA A 522 -9.48 11.92 -21.91
C ALA A 522 -10.10 10.67 -22.56
N SER A 523 -9.87 10.49 -23.86
CA SER A 523 -10.36 9.34 -24.64
C SER A 523 -9.71 8.03 -24.20
N LEU A 524 -8.39 8.01 -24.02
CA LEU A 524 -7.64 6.84 -23.55
C LEU A 524 -8.09 6.40 -22.16
N LYS A 525 -8.27 7.36 -21.25
CA LYS A 525 -8.68 7.11 -19.87
C LYS A 525 -10.17 6.82 -19.70
N GLY A 526 -10.97 6.93 -20.76
CA GLY A 526 -12.40 6.60 -20.70
C GLY A 526 -13.26 7.65 -20.03
N ASN A 527 -12.79 8.89 -19.93
CA ASN A 527 -13.56 9.94 -19.30
C ASN A 527 -14.47 10.65 -20.33
N LEU A 528 -15.71 10.17 -20.43
CA LEU A 528 -16.72 10.69 -21.36
C LEU A 528 -17.01 12.18 -21.11
N GLU A 529 -17.08 12.60 -19.85
CA GLU A 529 -17.36 13.99 -19.48
C GLU A 529 -16.27 14.94 -19.99
N PHE A 530 -14.99 14.58 -19.85
CA PHE A 530 -13.90 15.37 -20.45
C PHE A 530 -13.97 15.41 -21.96
N VAL A 531 -14.25 14.28 -22.62
CA VAL A 531 -14.35 14.27 -24.08
C VAL A 531 -15.44 15.22 -24.54
N GLN A 532 -16.61 15.19 -23.90
CA GLN A 532 -17.71 16.11 -24.22
C GLN A 532 -17.31 17.57 -23.94
N LEU A 533 -16.76 17.86 -22.76
CA LEU A 533 -16.30 19.19 -22.37
C LEU A 533 -15.31 19.78 -23.37
N LEU A 534 -14.32 18.98 -23.81
CA LEU A 534 -13.31 19.41 -24.76
C LEU A 534 -13.90 19.63 -26.16
N LEU A 535 -14.76 18.73 -26.66
CA LEU A 535 -15.40 18.88 -27.97
C LEU A 535 -16.34 20.08 -28.03
N ASP A 536 -17.14 20.30 -27.00
CA ASP A 536 -18.05 21.45 -26.88
C ASP A 536 -17.30 22.79 -26.90
N ASN A 537 -16.02 22.77 -26.51
CA ASN A 537 -15.13 23.93 -26.50
C ASN A 537 -14.11 23.92 -27.67
N GLY A 538 -14.41 23.19 -28.75
CA GLY A 538 -13.67 23.29 -30.01
C GLY A 538 -12.39 22.45 -30.08
N ALA A 539 -12.28 21.38 -29.29
CA ALA A 539 -11.20 20.41 -29.47
C ALA A 539 -11.23 19.82 -30.88
N ASN A 540 -10.07 19.84 -31.54
CA ASN A 540 -9.89 19.25 -32.84
C ASN A 540 -9.99 17.73 -32.73
N ILE A 541 -11.14 17.21 -33.14
CA ILE A 541 -11.46 15.78 -33.07
C ILE A 541 -10.47 14.88 -33.83
N ASN A 542 -9.82 15.44 -34.85
CA ASN A 542 -8.84 14.75 -35.69
C ASN A 542 -7.39 15.17 -35.35
N ALA A 543 -7.18 15.82 -34.20
CA ALA A 543 -5.84 16.13 -33.72
C ALA A 543 -5.02 14.84 -33.65
N GLN A 544 -3.90 14.84 -34.37
CA GLN A 544 -3.05 13.66 -34.44
C GLN A 544 -2.36 13.45 -33.08
N GLY A 545 -2.41 12.22 -32.59
CA GLY A 545 -1.36 11.70 -31.72
C GLY A 545 -0.10 11.67 -32.59
N GLY A 546 0.83 12.59 -32.34
CA GLY A 546 2.05 12.69 -33.14
C GLY A 546 2.98 11.47 -33.03
N GLU A 547 3.81 11.34 -34.06
CA GLU A 547 4.88 10.35 -34.18
C GLU A 547 6.00 10.66 -33.17
N GLY A 548 6.26 9.76 -32.23
CA GLY A 548 7.41 9.85 -31.31
C GLY A 548 7.07 9.66 -29.84
N ALA A 549 6.93 8.40 -29.43
CA ALA A 549 7.53 7.83 -28.22
C ALA A 549 7.47 6.30 -28.32
N ASP A 550 8.64 5.69 -28.50
CA ASP A 550 8.94 4.24 -28.64
C ASP A 550 8.41 3.51 -29.88
N VAL A 551 9.24 3.45 -30.92
CA VAL A 551 9.04 2.63 -32.14
C VAL A 551 8.99 1.11 -31.88
N ASN A 552 9.21 0.65 -30.64
CA ASN A 552 9.20 -0.78 -30.28
C ASN A 552 8.02 -1.19 -29.37
N ALA A 553 7.09 -0.28 -29.04
CA ALA A 553 5.84 -0.66 -28.39
C ALA A 553 4.93 -1.39 -29.40
N GLN A 554 4.98 -2.72 -29.43
CA GLN A 554 4.09 -3.52 -30.30
C GLN A 554 2.64 -3.46 -29.82
N GLY A 555 1.96 -2.44 -30.30
CA GLY A 555 0.53 -2.17 -30.16
C GLY A 555 0.31 -0.82 -30.80
N GLY A 556 0.06 -0.83 -32.12
CA GLY A 556 0.17 0.33 -33.01
C GLY A 556 -0.31 1.65 -32.41
N GLU A 557 0.49 2.69 -32.64
CA GLU A 557 0.23 4.09 -32.30
C GLU A 557 -1.25 4.42 -32.53
N CYS A 558 -1.97 4.83 -31.48
CA CYS A 558 -3.25 5.47 -31.71
C CYS A 558 -2.93 6.85 -32.27
N SER A 559 -3.23 7.07 -33.55
CA SER A 559 -2.95 8.32 -34.25
C SER A 559 -3.99 9.41 -33.94
N ASN A 560 -5.06 9.08 -33.22
CA ASN A 560 -6.10 10.03 -32.81
C ASN A 560 -6.89 9.56 -31.58
N ALA A 561 -7.76 10.46 -31.08
CA ALA A 561 -8.64 10.22 -29.93
C ALA A 561 -9.54 8.99 -30.09
N LEU A 562 -10.04 8.72 -31.30
CA LEU A 562 -10.93 7.58 -31.58
C LEU A 562 -10.21 6.24 -31.36
N GLN A 563 -8.98 6.11 -31.86
CA GLN A 563 -8.17 4.93 -31.63
C GLN A 563 -7.75 4.80 -30.16
N ALA A 564 -7.48 5.92 -29.48
CA ALA A 564 -7.19 5.93 -28.05
C ALA A 564 -8.39 5.43 -27.22
N ALA A 565 -9.62 5.87 -27.54
CA ALA A 565 -10.85 5.38 -26.92
C ALA A 565 -11.07 3.89 -27.16
N SER A 566 -10.81 3.40 -28.39
CA SER A 566 -10.90 1.98 -28.71
C SER A 566 -9.88 1.15 -27.92
N ARG A 567 -8.64 1.65 -27.77
CA ARG A 567 -7.59 0.99 -26.98
C ARG A 567 -7.91 0.99 -25.49
N GLY A 568 -8.49 2.07 -24.99
CA GLY A 568 -8.98 2.18 -23.61
C GLY A 568 -10.23 1.35 -23.34
N GLY A 569 -10.84 0.73 -24.37
CA GLY A 569 -12.02 -0.11 -24.21
C GLY A 569 -13.30 0.69 -23.94
N ASN A 570 -13.40 1.92 -24.46
CA ASN A 570 -14.48 2.87 -24.14
C ASN A 570 -15.47 3.03 -25.30
N PRO A 571 -16.44 2.11 -25.48
CA PRO A 571 -17.34 2.08 -26.64
C PRO A 571 -18.23 3.32 -26.74
N GLU A 572 -18.60 3.93 -25.61
CA GLU A 572 -19.41 5.16 -25.58
C GLU A 572 -18.66 6.34 -26.18
N ILE A 573 -17.39 6.52 -25.80
CA ILE A 573 -16.52 7.55 -26.38
C ILE A 573 -16.26 7.27 -27.86
N VAL A 574 -16.08 6.01 -28.26
CA VAL A 574 -15.94 5.65 -29.68
C VAL A 574 -17.19 6.06 -30.48
N ARG A 575 -18.39 5.82 -29.93
CA ARG A 575 -19.65 6.26 -30.57
C ARG A 575 -19.73 7.78 -30.64
N LEU A 576 -19.44 8.48 -29.55
CA LEU A 576 -19.44 9.94 -29.50
C LEU A 576 -18.50 10.54 -30.55
N LEU A 577 -17.24 10.08 -30.59
CA LEU A 577 -16.24 10.58 -31.52
C LEU A 577 -16.62 10.26 -32.98
N ASN A 578 -17.21 9.10 -33.27
CA ASN A 578 -17.71 8.78 -34.61
C ASN A 578 -18.86 9.71 -35.03
N LEU A 579 -19.81 9.99 -34.13
CA LEU A 579 -20.93 10.90 -34.41
C LEU A 579 -20.44 12.34 -34.65
N SER A 580 -19.39 12.75 -33.95
CA SER A 580 -18.78 14.08 -34.07
C SER A 580 -17.78 14.21 -35.22
N GLY A 581 -17.65 13.19 -36.09
CA GLY A 581 -16.85 13.25 -37.32
C GLY A 581 -15.37 12.87 -37.18
N ALA A 582 -15.01 12.03 -36.20
CA ALA A 582 -13.65 11.48 -36.07
C ALA A 582 -13.33 10.52 -37.22
N ASN A 583 -12.21 10.73 -37.90
CA ASN A 583 -11.79 9.89 -39.02
C ASN A 583 -11.00 8.65 -38.55
N MET A 584 -11.39 7.46 -39.00
CA MET A 584 -10.56 6.26 -38.96
C MET A 584 -9.48 6.35 -40.06
N MET A 585 -8.32 6.94 -39.78
CA MET A 585 -7.23 6.96 -40.76
C MET A 585 -6.68 5.54 -40.97
N SER A 586 -6.80 5.02 -42.20
CA SER A 586 -6.21 3.75 -42.63
C SER A 586 -4.68 3.82 -42.59
N ARG A 587 -4.03 2.79 -42.02
CA ARG A 587 -2.56 2.59 -42.06
C ARG A 587 -2.00 2.98 -43.44
N LYS A 588 -1.06 3.94 -43.48
CA LYS A 588 -0.12 4.01 -44.61
C LYS A 588 0.58 2.66 -44.64
N ARG A 589 0.25 1.83 -45.64
CA ARG A 589 1.05 0.66 -46.00
C ARG A 589 2.44 1.19 -46.31
N SER A 590 3.39 0.96 -45.40
CA SER A 590 4.80 0.96 -45.75
C SER A 590 4.93 0.00 -46.92
N SER A 591 5.29 0.53 -48.09
CA SER A 591 5.47 -0.22 -49.32
C SER A 591 6.43 -1.37 -49.05
N SER A 592 5.87 -2.58 -49.06
CA SER A 592 6.56 -3.84 -48.90
C SER A 592 7.69 -3.96 -49.91
N THR A 593 8.89 -4.18 -49.36
CA THR A 593 10.08 -4.72 -50.00
C THR A 593 9.68 -5.83 -50.97
N ASN A 594 9.94 -5.59 -52.25
CA ASN A 594 9.66 -6.52 -53.33
C ASN A 594 10.73 -7.62 -53.32
N ILE A 595 10.41 -8.82 -52.81
CA ILE A 595 11.26 -10.01 -52.96
C ILE A 595 10.42 -11.21 -53.41
N ARG A 596 10.63 -11.55 -54.69
CA ARG A 596 10.60 -12.88 -55.33
C ARG A 596 9.25 -13.58 -55.53
N GLU A 597 8.78 -13.48 -56.76
CA GLU A 597 8.30 -14.65 -57.49
C GLU A 597 9.38 -15.15 -58.46
N ARG A 598 9.89 -16.36 -58.21
CA ARG A 598 10.55 -17.19 -59.22
C ARG A 598 9.46 -18.04 -59.86
N THR A 599 9.29 -17.98 -61.18
CA THR A 599 9.57 -19.10 -62.10
C THR A 599 8.97 -18.88 -63.50
N LYS A 600 9.86 -18.90 -64.49
CA LYS A 600 9.80 -19.58 -65.81
C LYS A 600 10.22 -18.67 -66.98
N LEU A 601 11.42 -18.96 -67.48
CA LEU A 601 11.86 -18.72 -68.87
C LEU A 601 10.97 -19.48 -69.85
N PRO A 602 10.88 -19.02 -71.11
CA PRO A 602 11.66 -19.69 -72.16
C PRO A 602 12.27 -18.77 -73.24
N ARG A 603 13.43 -19.24 -73.76
CA ARG A 603 14.01 -19.16 -75.14
C ARG A 603 14.12 -17.76 -75.79
N LEU A 604 15.27 -17.32 -76.30
CA LEU A 604 16.36 -17.97 -77.04
C LEU A 604 17.74 -17.56 -76.51
#